data_AF-A0A0F3GSB5-F1
#
_entry.id   AF-A0A0F3GSB5-F1
#
_cell.length_a   1.000
_cell.length_b   1.000
_cell.length_c   1.000
_cell.angle_alpha   90.00
_cell.angle_beta   90.00
_cell.angle_gamma   90.00
#
_symmetry.space_group_name_H-M   'P 1'
#
loop_
_entity.id
_entity.type
_entity.pdbx_description
1 polymer ?
#
loop_
_entity_poly.entity_id
_entity_poly.type
_entity_poly.pdbx_seq_one_letter_code
_entity_poly.pdbx_strand_id
1 'polypeptide(L)'
;MERYGAAYRKGGRICTNSTYNFIGTETFIKWKSGGGSYKLVYNGIGKNTALTGNADDMLLWQWKFTTDHVWGSSILTYDDIWYYTRIATNADTTYTIVTSSGNYDNNGGASIFQSTGTWTDVQPAAICAGVGDNYAGAAANSTLGEVKITVTSTATPTPTPTPTPTPTYTVTPSAGTGGTITPSTP
;
A
#
# COMPACT_ATOMS: atom_id res chain seq x y z
N MET A 1 15.94 13.31 1.14
CA MET A 1 16.10 13.76 -0.26
C MET A 1 15.00 14.75 -0.55
N GLU A 2 15.29 15.89 -1.17
CA GLU A 2 14.30 16.95 -1.44
C GLU A 2 14.21 17.25 -2.93
N ARG A 3 12.99 17.53 -3.43
CA ARG A 3 12.74 17.90 -4.82
C ARG A 3 11.81 19.12 -4.88
N TYR A 4 12.24 20.13 -5.62
CA TYR A 4 11.51 21.37 -5.85
C TYR A 4 10.68 21.31 -7.13
N GLY A 5 9.61 22.10 -7.17
CA GLY A 5 8.90 22.46 -8.39
C GLY A 5 9.81 23.25 -9.33
N ALA A 6 9.60 23.10 -10.63
CA ALA A 6 10.41 23.78 -11.64
C ALA A 6 9.95 25.22 -11.89
N ALA A 7 8.64 25.47 -11.88
CA ALA A 7 8.03 26.80 -12.06
C ALA A 7 6.55 26.76 -11.62
N TYR A 8 5.83 27.87 -11.79
CA TYR A 8 4.38 27.92 -11.59
C TYR A 8 3.68 26.87 -12.47
N ARG A 9 2.92 25.98 -11.83
CA ARG A 9 2.24 24.80 -12.40
C ARG A 9 3.17 23.81 -13.11
N LYS A 10 4.49 23.95 -12.94
CA LYS A 10 5.48 23.00 -13.44
C LYS A 10 6.12 22.30 -12.26
N GLY A 11 5.70 21.05 -12.07
CA GLY A 11 6.16 20.19 -11.00
C GLY A 11 7.60 19.70 -11.18
N GLY A 12 7.97 18.73 -10.35
CA GLY A 12 9.25 18.06 -10.40
C GLY A 12 9.11 16.65 -9.86
N ARG A 13 9.75 15.68 -10.51
CA ARG A 13 9.78 14.28 -10.10
C ARG A 13 11.20 13.84 -9.83
N ILE A 14 11.33 12.86 -8.94
CA ILE A 14 12.50 12.02 -8.78
C ILE A 14 12.04 10.56 -8.75
N CYS A 15 12.81 9.68 -9.37
CA CYS A 15 12.57 8.24 -9.34
C CYS A 15 13.88 7.51 -9.03
N THR A 16 13.77 6.27 -8.55
CA THR A 16 14.92 5.37 -8.47
C THR A 16 15.46 5.09 -9.88
N ASN A 17 16.79 5.06 -10.02
CA ASN A 17 17.43 4.68 -11.28
C ASN A 17 17.26 3.17 -11.59
N SER A 18 17.13 2.37 -10.55
CA SER A 18 16.85 0.94 -10.65
C SER A 18 15.35 0.69 -10.72
N THR A 19 15.00 -0.39 -11.40
CA THR A 19 13.65 -0.95 -11.41
C THR A 19 13.59 -2.22 -10.56
N TYR A 20 12.40 -2.51 -10.04
CA TYR A 20 12.13 -3.62 -9.14
C TYR A 20 10.87 -4.35 -9.58
N ASN A 21 10.82 -5.66 -9.33
CA ASN A 21 9.56 -6.40 -9.36
C ASN A 21 8.84 -6.18 -8.04
N PHE A 22 7.65 -5.59 -8.10
CA PHE A 22 6.88 -5.30 -6.90
C PHE A 22 5.88 -6.41 -6.54
N ILE A 23 5.59 -7.39 -7.40
CA ILE A 23 4.62 -8.44 -7.07
C ILE A 23 4.98 -9.18 -5.77
N GLY A 24 4.03 -9.24 -4.84
CA GLY A 24 4.24 -9.84 -3.51
C GLY A 24 5.13 -9.00 -2.60
N THR A 25 5.17 -7.68 -2.78
CA THR A 25 5.96 -6.76 -1.93
C THR A 25 5.11 -5.65 -1.32
N GLU A 26 5.66 -5.05 -0.28
CA GLU A 26 5.22 -3.80 0.32
C GLU A 26 6.29 -2.73 0.10
N THR A 27 5.88 -1.60 -0.50
CA THR A 27 6.71 -0.41 -0.64
C THR A 27 6.29 0.63 0.39
N PHE A 28 7.25 1.18 1.11
CA PHE A 28 7.06 2.18 2.16
C PHE A 28 7.76 3.48 1.77
N ILE A 29 7.03 4.59 1.84
CA ILE A 29 7.53 5.93 1.49
C ILE A 29 7.13 6.90 2.59
N LYS A 30 8.12 7.42 3.32
CA LYS A 30 7.93 8.53 4.28
C LYS A 30 8.21 9.85 3.57
N TRP A 31 7.23 10.74 3.54
CA TRP A 31 7.32 12.00 2.80
C TRP A 31 6.70 13.16 3.56
N LYS A 32 7.14 14.38 3.24
CA LYS A 32 6.49 15.63 3.64
C LYS A 32 6.53 16.60 2.48
N SER A 33 5.72 17.64 2.56
CA SER A 33 5.68 18.71 1.57
C SER A 33 6.04 20.05 2.20
N GLY A 34 6.52 21.00 1.39
CA GLY A 34 6.86 22.34 1.87
C GLY A 34 6.75 23.41 0.78
N GLY A 35 7.01 24.66 1.16
CA GLY A 35 7.14 25.78 0.22
C GLY A 35 5.95 26.73 0.13
N GLY A 36 4.91 26.56 0.95
CA GLY A 36 3.69 27.36 0.90
C GLY A 36 2.87 27.11 -0.37
N SER A 37 1.59 27.47 -0.36
CA SER A 37 0.65 27.38 -1.50
C SER A 37 0.29 25.97 -1.99
N TYR A 38 -0.74 25.90 -2.83
CA TYR A 38 -1.25 24.69 -3.43
C TYR A 38 -0.18 23.97 -4.26
N LYS A 39 -0.06 22.66 -4.05
CA LYS A 39 0.73 21.74 -4.85
C LYS A 39 0.13 20.35 -4.73
N LEU A 40 0.18 19.60 -5.81
CA LEU A 40 -0.10 18.17 -5.78
C LEU A 40 1.15 17.44 -5.34
N VAL A 41 1.00 16.53 -4.38
CA VAL A 41 2.08 15.60 -4.02
C VAL A 41 1.68 14.21 -4.46
N TYR A 42 2.60 13.55 -5.17
CA TYR A 42 2.42 12.18 -5.59
C TYR A 42 3.62 11.33 -5.22
N ASN A 43 3.33 10.14 -4.72
CA ASN A 43 4.30 9.11 -4.38
C ASN A 43 3.76 7.78 -4.91
N GLY A 44 4.63 6.94 -5.47
CA GLY A 44 4.16 5.72 -6.09
C GLY A 44 5.21 4.89 -6.80
N ILE A 45 4.71 3.90 -7.53
CA ILE A 45 5.45 3.02 -8.43
C ILE A 45 5.16 3.46 -9.87
N GLY A 46 6.18 3.84 -10.63
CA GLY A 46 6.06 4.34 -12.00
C GLY A 46 6.89 3.52 -13.00
N LYS A 47 6.54 3.61 -14.29
CA LYS A 47 7.31 3.01 -15.36
C LYS A 47 8.75 3.51 -15.35
N ASN A 48 9.68 2.76 -15.93
CA ASN A 48 11.05 3.26 -16.12
C ASN A 48 11.07 4.55 -16.99
N THR A 49 10.10 4.68 -17.91
CA THR A 49 9.90 5.90 -18.72
C THR A 49 9.43 7.11 -17.91
N ALA A 50 8.95 6.91 -16.67
CA ALA A 50 8.54 7.98 -15.76
C ALA A 50 9.66 8.98 -15.44
N LEU A 51 10.92 8.63 -15.76
CA LEU A 51 12.07 9.54 -15.73
C LEU A 51 11.91 10.74 -16.68
N THR A 52 11.07 10.62 -17.71
CA THR A 52 10.78 11.71 -18.67
C THR A 52 9.83 12.78 -18.12
N GLY A 53 9.27 12.57 -16.93
CA GLY A 53 8.48 13.57 -16.20
C GLY A 53 6.98 13.57 -16.49
N ASN A 54 6.46 12.64 -17.30
CA ASN A 54 5.01 12.56 -17.52
C ASN A 54 4.29 11.97 -16.29
N ALA A 55 3.29 12.68 -15.77
CA ALA A 55 2.34 12.24 -14.75
C ALA A 55 1.74 10.86 -15.08
N ASP A 56 1.46 10.62 -16.36
CA ASP A 56 0.77 9.42 -16.84
C ASP A 56 1.63 8.14 -16.79
N ASP A 57 2.95 8.27 -16.56
CA ASP A 57 3.83 7.10 -16.43
C ASP A 57 3.78 6.44 -15.05
N MET A 58 2.95 6.94 -14.12
CA MET A 58 2.76 6.34 -12.82
C MET A 58 1.78 5.17 -12.89
N LEU A 59 2.21 3.99 -12.40
CA LEU A 59 1.44 2.74 -12.45
C LEU A 59 0.52 2.62 -11.23
N LEU A 60 1.09 2.78 -10.03
CA LEU A 60 0.40 2.71 -8.76
C LEU A 60 0.77 3.93 -7.93
N TRP A 61 -0.18 4.81 -7.68
CA TRP A 61 0.11 6.09 -7.05
C TRP A 61 -1.12 6.75 -6.47
N GLN A 62 -0.86 7.84 -5.77
CA GLN A 62 -1.85 8.71 -5.17
C GLN A 62 -1.79 10.10 -5.78
N TRP A 63 -2.88 10.51 -6.42
CA TRP A 63 -3.07 11.86 -6.96
C TRP A 63 -4.19 12.56 -6.20
N LYS A 64 -3.99 12.77 -4.90
CA LYS A 64 -5.05 13.33 -4.06
C LYS A 64 -4.57 14.40 -3.09
N PHE A 65 -3.28 14.62 -2.86
CA PHE A 65 -2.85 15.50 -1.77
C PHE A 65 -2.62 16.94 -2.22
N THR A 66 -3.22 17.88 -1.50
CA THR A 66 -3.08 19.33 -1.68
C THR A 66 -2.66 19.98 -0.37
N THR A 67 -2.01 21.15 -0.38
CA THR A 67 -1.46 21.78 0.85
C THR A 67 -2.09 23.11 1.27
N ASP A 68 -3.09 23.60 0.52
CA ASP A 68 -3.69 24.91 0.76
C ASP A 68 -5.20 24.79 1.00
N HIS A 69 -5.91 24.17 0.07
CA HIS A 69 -7.33 23.86 0.20
C HIS A 69 -7.66 22.54 -0.50
N VAL A 70 -8.87 22.04 -0.23
CA VAL A 70 -9.42 20.88 -0.93
C VAL A 70 -9.98 21.30 -2.29
N TRP A 71 -9.54 20.65 -3.36
CA TRP A 71 -10.09 20.82 -4.70
C TRP A 71 -10.69 19.50 -5.18
N GLY A 72 -12.01 19.50 -5.40
CA GLY A 72 -12.76 18.30 -5.75
C GLY A 72 -12.68 17.22 -4.66
N SER A 73 -12.06 16.08 -4.98
CA SER A 73 -11.86 14.95 -4.05
C SER A 73 -10.44 14.88 -3.48
N SER A 74 -9.70 16.00 -3.51
CA SER A 74 -8.38 16.04 -2.90
C SER A 74 -8.45 15.95 -1.36
N ILE A 75 -7.33 15.61 -0.76
CA ILE A 75 -7.11 15.49 0.67
C ILE A 75 -6.13 16.60 1.06
N LEU A 76 -6.53 17.40 2.02
CA LEU A 76 -5.67 18.45 2.56
C LEU A 76 -4.56 17.82 3.41
N THR A 77 -3.33 18.18 3.09
CA THR A 77 -2.11 17.91 3.83
C THR A 77 -1.50 19.24 4.26
N TYR A 78 -0.57 19.19 5.21
CA TYR A 78 0.04 20.39 5.76
C TYR A 78 1.53 20.39 5.49
N ASP A 79 2.05 21.59 5.27
CA ASP A 79 3.48 21.78 5.09
C ASP A 79 4.24 21.34 6.34
N ASP A 80 5.41 20.75 6.10
CA ASP A 80 6.33 20.23 7.09
C ASP A 80 5.80 19.11 8.01
N ILE A 81 4.68 18.48 7.65
CA ILE A 81 4.15 17.29 8.33
C ILE A 81 4.58 16.01 7.61
N TRP A 82 5.07 15.04 8.37
CA TRP A 82 5.40 13.70 7.85
C TRP A 82 4.16 12.85 7.63
N TYR A 83 4.05 12.34 6.42
CA TYR A 83 3.08 11.36 5.97
C TYR A 83 3.80 10.06 5.55
N TYR A 84 3.04 8.97 5.57
CA TYR A 84 3.56 7.63 5.43
C TYR A 84 2.70 6.86 4.44
N THR A 85 3.24 6.58 3.26
CA THR A 85 2.55 5.83 2.21
C THR A 85 3.06 4.39 2.19
N ARG A 86 2.14 3.43 2.29
CA ARG A 86 2.38 2.01 2.06
C ARG A 86 1.66 1.56 0.79
N ILE A 87 2.37 0.86 -0.08
CA ILE A 87 1.83 0.23 -1.29
C ILE A 87 2.08 -1.26 -1.17
N ALA A 88 1.05 -2.02 -0.83
CA ALA A 88 1.10 -3.47 -0.81
C ALA A 88 0.59 -4.01 -2.15
N THR A 89 1.34 -4.92 -2.74
CA THR A 89 0.99 -5.60 -3.98
C THR A 89 1.08 -7.10 -3.74
N ASN A 90 0.03 -7.81 -4.10
CA ASN A 90 -0.14 -9.23 -3.83
C ASN A 90 0.34 -10.07 -5.03
N ALA A 91 0.54 -11.37 -4.80
CA ALA A 91 0.92 -12.31 -5.85
C ALA A 91 -0.11 -12.43 -6.97
N ASP A 92 -1.38 -12.18 -6.67
CA ASP A 92 -2.51 -12.18 -7.61
C ASP A 92 -2.70 -10.84 -8.34
N THR A 93 -1.70 -9.96 -8.29
CA THR A 93 -1.69 -8.61 -8.89
C THR A 93 -2.67 -7.60 -8.27
N THR A 94 -3.38 -7.97 -7.20
CA THR A 94 -4.17 -6.98 -6.45
C THR A 94 -3.26 -6.06 -5.64
N TYR A 95 -3.70 -4.83 -5.37
CA TYR A 95 -2.93 -3.87 -4.60
C TYR A 95 -3.79 -3.10 -3.59
N THR A 96 -3.12 -2.60 -2.56
CA THR A 96 -3.62 -1.59 -1.61
C THR A 96 -2.60 -0.47 -1.47
N ILE A 97 -3.05 0.77 -1.65
CA ILE A 97 -2.30 1.98 -1.34
C ILE A 97 -2.94 2.62 -0.12
N VAL A 98 -2.16 2.88 0.92
CA VAL A 98 -2.61 3.62 2.11
C VAL A 98 -1.65 4.76 2.36
N THR A 99 -2.17 5.96 2.60
CA THR A 99 -1.38 7.04 3.22
C THR A 99 -1.93 7.35 4.58
N SER A 100 -1.02 7.49 5.54
CA SER A 100 -1.31 7.72 6.94
C SER A 100 -0.53 8.91 7.51
N SER A 101 -1.04 9.46 8.60
CA SER A 101 -0.33 10.40 9.47
C SER A 101 0.23 9.69 10.70
N GLY A 102 1.28 10.27 11.30
CA GLY A 102 1.93 9.76 12.51
C GLY A 102 2.88 8.57 12.27
N ASN A 103 2.44 7.55 11.53
CA ASN A 103 3.22 6.37 11.15
C ASN A 103 2.62 5.69 9.90
N TYR A 104 3.21 4.58 9.45
CA TYR A 104 2.57 3.69 8.46
C TYR A 104 1.32 3.05 9.07
N ASP A 105 0.32 2.74 8.23
CA ASP A 105 -0.95 2.15 8.67
C ASP A 105 -0.78 0.79 9.36
N ASN A 106 0.15 -0.04 8.89
CA ASN A 106 0.50 -1.31 9.53
C ASN A 106 1.37 -1.16 10.79
N ASN A 107 1.59 0.08 11.25
CA ASN A 107 2.35 0.41 12.46
C ASN A 107 1.65 1.50 13.30
N GLY A 108 0.31 1.50 13.30
CA GLY A 108 -0.52 2.38 14.13
C GLY A 108 -0.75 3.79 13.57
N GLY A 109 -0.36 4.05 12.32
CA GLY A 109 -0.65 5.31 11.64
C GLY A 109 -2.14 5.48 11.31
N ALA A 110 -2.64 6.71 11.42
CA ALA A 110 -4.02 7.03 11.08
C ALA A 110 -4.18 7.21 9.56
N SER A 111 -4.92 6.32 8.91
CA SER A 111 -5.19 6.38 7.47
C SER A 111 -5.96 7.66 7.10
N ILE A 112 -5.43 8.39 6.12
CA ILE A 112 -6.06 9.58 5.53
C ILE A 112 -6.44 9.36 4.06
N PHE A 113 -5.92 8.30 3.44
CA PHE A 113 -6.23 7.90 2.07
C PHE A 113 -6.08 6.39 1.95
N GLN A 114 -7.01 5.77 1.22
CA GLN A 114 -6.89 4.37 0.83
C GLN A 114 -7.43 4.17 -0.58
N SER A 115 -6.73 3.34 -1.35
CA SER A 115 -7.16 2.86 -2.66
C SER A 115 -6.79 1.40 -2.82
N THR A 116 -7.68 0.61 -3.40
CA THR A 116 -7.44 -0.78 -3.77
C THR A 116 -7.74 -0.98 -5.25
N GLY A 117 -7.15 -2.02 -5.85
CA GLY A 117 -7.42 -2.35 -7.25
C GLY A 117 -6.62 -3.55 -7.72
N THR A 118 -6.61 -3.72 -9.04
CA THR A 118 -5.82 -4.74 -9.74
C THR A 118 -4.81 -4.05 -10.63
N TRP A 119 -3.54 -4.45 -10.53
CA TRP A 119 -2.47 -3.93 -11.35
C TRP A 119 -2.38 -4.71 -12.66
N THR A 120 -2.85 -4.12 -13.76
CA THR A 120 -2.95 -4.80 -15.07
C THR A 120 -1.67 -4.72 -15.91
N ASP A 121 -0.79 -3.75 -15.64
CA ASP A 121 0.47 -3.52 -16.36
C ASP A 121 1.67 -3.87 -15.46
N VAL A 122 1.75 -5.16 -15.08
CA VAL A 122 2.78 -5.68 -14.17
C VAL A 122 4.12 -5.77 -14.90
N GLN A 123 5.06 -4.93 -14.48
CA GLN A 123 6.40 -4.87 -15.05
C GLN A 123 7.40 -4.36 -14.01
N PRO A 124 8.72 -4.59 -14.21
CA PRO A 124 9.74 -3.91 -13.43
C PRO A 124 9.55 -2.39 -13.50
N ALA A 125 9.45 -1.76 -12.33
CA ALA A 125 9.09 -0.35 -12.20
C ALA A 125 10.02 0.38 -11.22
N ALA A 126 10.01 1.71 -11.24
CA ALA A 126 10.79 2.55 -10.33
C ALA A 126 9.89 3.10 -9.21
N ILE A 127 10.49 3.41 -8.06
CA ILE A 127 9.79 4.19 -7.02
C ILE A 127 9.96 5.66 -7.37
N CYS A 128 8.86 6.40 -7.43
CA CYS A 128 8.83 7.80 -7.80
C CYS A 128 8.13 8.65 -6.75
N ALA A 129 8.62 9.88 -6.60
CA ALA A 129 8.02 10.93 -5.78
C ALA A 129 8.12 12.27 -6.50
N GLY A 130 7.16 13.15 -6.27
CA GLY A 130 7.22 14.47 -6.86
C GLY A 130 6.13 15.43 -6.42
N VAL A 131 6.27 16.63 -6.95
CA VAL A 131 5.27 17.69 -6.89
C VAL A 131 4.71 17.93 -8.29
N GLY A 132 3.44 18.29 -8.38
CA GLY A 132 2.72 18.64 -9.61
C GLY A 132 1.80 19.82 -9.37
N ASP A 133 1.37 20.49 -10.44
CA ASP A 133 0.42 21.63 -10.41
C ASP A 133 0.69 22.58 -9.22
N ASN A 134 1.96 22.97 -9.05
CA ASN A 134 2.42 23.74 -7.89
C ASN A 134 2.30 25.25 -8.16
N TYR A 135 1.57 25.95 -7.30
CA TYR A 135 1.31 27.38 -7.45
C TYR A 135 2.37 28.24 -6.74
N ALA A 136 3.19 27.62 -5.87
CA ALA A 136 4.32 28.25 -5.20
C ALA A 136 5.58 28.39 -6.08
N GLY A 137 5.52 27.98 -7.35
CA GLY A 137 6.69 27.97 -8.23
C GLY A 137 7.84 27.13 -7.65
N ALA A 138 9.06 27.67 -7.71
CA ALA A 138 10.26 26.98 -7.24
C ALA A 138 10.33 26.78 -5.71
N ALA A 139 9.46 27.45 -4.93
CA ALA A 139 9.40 27.24 -3.49
C ALA A 139 8.76 25.89 -3.12
N ALA A 140 7.82 25.41 -3.93
CA ALA A 140 7.10 24.16 -3.69
C ALA A 140 8.08 22.99 -3.69
N ASN A 141 8.05 22.16 -2.64
CA ASN A 141 8.90 20.99 -2.56
C ASN A 141 8.20 19.78 -1.95
N SER A 142 8.80 18.60 -2.20
CA SER A 142 8.53 17.37 -1.48
C SER A 142 9.84 16.78 -0.97
N THR A 143 9.84 16.34 0.27
CA THR A 143 10.98 15.72 0.93
C THR A 143 10.66 14.26 1.24
N LEU A 144 11.54 13.36 0.82
CA LEU A 144 11.57 11.96 1.20
C LEU A 144 12.47 11.76 2.42
N GLY A 145 11.92 11.13 3.45
CA GLY A 145 12.62 10.73 4.66
C GLY A 145 13.08 9.26 4.65
N GLU A 146 12.26 8.36 4.12
CA GLU A 146 12.55 6.93 3.99
C GLU A 146 11.89 6.40 2.71
N VAL A 147 12.58 5.48 2.03
CA VAL A 147 12.00 4.63 0.99
C VAL A 147 12.55 3.21 1.20
N LYS A 148 11.66 2.21 1.31
CA LYS A 148 12.06 0.80 1.42
C LYS A 148 11.05 -0.13 0.78
N ILE A 149 11.52 -1.31 0.38
CA ILE A 149 10.71 -2.41 -0.14
C ILE A 149 10.93 -3.62 0.78
N THR A 150 9.85 -4.29 1.16
CA THR A 150 9.90 -5.58 1.86
C THR A 150 9.05 -6.60 1.15
N VAL A 151 9.38 -7.89 1.29
CA VAL A 151 8.49 -8.95 0.82
C VAL A 151 7.24 -8.99 1.68
N THR A 152 6.08 -9.14 1.06
CA THR A 152 4.82 -9.38 1.78
C THR A 152 4.94 -10.77 2.38
N SER A 153 4.93 -10.89 3.71
CA SER A 153 4.82 -12.21 4.32
C SER A 153 3.47 -12.80 3.93
N THR A 154 3.44 -13.76 3.02
CA THR A 154 2.25 -14.58 2.84
C THR A 154 1.97 -15.22 4.19
N ALA A 155 0.85 -14.85 4.82
CA ALA A 155 0.40 -15.53 6.01
C ALA A 155 0.40 -17.03 5.69
N THR A 156 1.11 -17.82 6.51
CA THR A 156 1.03 -19.27 6.39
C THR A 156 -0.44 -19.62 6.55
N PRO A 157 -1.09 -20.33 5.60
CA PRO A 157 -2.49 -20.67 5.75
C PRO A 157 -2.65 -21.39 7.09
N THR A 158 -3.57 -20.90 7.93
CA THR A 158 -3.93 -21.61 9.14
C THR A 158 -4.33 -23.02 8.72
N PRO A 159 -3.71 -24.08 9.26
CA PRO A 159 -4.09 -25.44 8.90
C PRO A 159 -5.59 -25.60 9.14
N THR A 160 -6.33 -26.02 8.12
CA THR A 160 -7.73 -26.39 8.28
C THR A 160 -7.77 -27.46 9.36
N PRO A 161 -8.55 -27.30 10.45
CA PRO A 161 -8.66 -28.34 11.46
C PRO A 161 -9.09 -29.62 10.75
N THR A 162 -8.30 -30.68 10.90
CA THR A 162 -8.70 -32.01 10.41
C THR A 162 -9.96 -32.39 11.20
N PRO A 163 -11.08 -32.73 10.55
CA PRO A 163 -12.28 -33.13 11.28
C PRO A 163 -11.92 -34.31 12.18
N THR A 164 -12.15 -34.15 13.49
CA THR A 164 -12.03 -35.25 14.43
C THR A 164 -13.07 -36.30 14.06
N PRO A 165 -12.70 -37.58 13.82
CA PRO A 165 -13.68 -38.61 13.53
C PRO A 165 -14.68 -38.70 14.68
N THR A 166 -15.98 -38.61 14.37
CA THR A 166 -17.03 -38.82 15.35
C THR A 166 -17.03 -40.30 15.74
N PRO A 167 -16.93 -40.65 17.05
CA PRO A 167 -17.02 -42.04 17.46
C PRO A 167 -18.36 -42.62 17.03
N THR A 168 -18.32 -43.77 16.35
CA THR A 168 -19.53 -44.55 16.05
C THR A 168 -19.68 -45.61 17.13
N TYR A 169 -20.89 -45.77 17.66
CA TYR A 169 -21.21 -46.79 18.67
C TYR A 169 -22.03 -47.89 18.01
N THR A 170 -21.53 -49.13 18.05
CA THR A 170 -22.34 -50.30 17.69
C THR A 170 -23.06 -50.81 18.94
N VAL A 171 -24.38 -50.67 18.97
CA VAL A 171 -25.20 -51.31 20.02
C VAL A 171 -25.49 -52.74 19.59
N THR A 172 -24.99 -53.73 20.33
CA THR A 172 -25.37 -55.13 20.13
C THR A 172 -26.53 -55.45 21.07
N PRO A 173 -27.77 -55.64 20.56
CA PRO A 173 -28.87 -56.06 21.41
C PRO A 173 -28.62 -57.49 21.90
N SER A 174 -28.43 -57.65 23.21
CA SER A 174 -28.48 -58.95 23.87
C SER A 174 -29.85 -59.12 24.52
N ALA A 175 -30.45 -60.30 24.38
CA ALA A 175 -31.82 -60.61 24.82
C ALA A 175 -31.96 -60.75 26.36
N GLY A 176 -31.28 -59.91 27.14
CA GLY A 176 -31.32 -59.93 28.61
C GLY A 176 -31.20 -58.54 29.23
N THR A 177 -31.63 -58.42 30.48
CA THR A 177 -31.63 -57.19 31.28
C THR A 177 -30.18 -56.76 31.60
N GLY A 178 -29.51 -56.05 30.70
CA GLY A 178 -28.16 -55.50 30.94
C GLY A 178 -27.23 -55.43 29.72
N GLY A 179 -27.66 -54.81 28.62
CA GLY A 179 -26.79 -54.63 27.43
C GLY A 179 -25.51 -53.84 27.77
N THR A 180 -24.36 -54.33 27.28
CA THR A 180 -23.06 -53.64 27.42
C THR A 180 -22.84 -52.74 26.20
N ILE A 181 -22.54 -51.46 26.41
CA ILE A 181 -22.14 -50.53 25.34
C ILE A 181 -20.62 -50.55 25.24
N THR A 182 -20.09 -51.04 24.13
CA THR A 182 -18.65 -51.00 23.85
C THR A 182 -18.37 -49.89 22.83
N PRO A 183 -17.54 -48.88 23.17
CA PRO A 183 -17.05 -47.94 22.18
C PRO A 183 -16.18 -48.68 21.16
N SER A 184 -16.47 -48.52 19.87
CA SER A 184 -15.53 -48.89 18.80
C SER A 184 -14.71 -47.66 18.44
N THR A 185 -13.39 -47.84 18.33
CA THR A 185 -12.53 -46.85 17.66
C THR A 185 -12.79 -46.89 16.16
N PRO A 186 -12.70 -45.74 15.45
CA PRO A 186 -12.68 -45.71 13.99
C PRO A 186 -11.57 -46.61 13.41
#